data_AF-A0A815V9D7-F1
#
_entry.id   AF-A0A815V9D7-F1
#
_cell.length_a   1.000
_cell.length_b   1.000
_cell.length_c   1.000
_cell.angle_alpha   90.00
_cell.angle_beta   90.00
_cell.angle_gamma   90.00
#
_symmetry.space_group_name_H-M   'P 1'
#
loop_
_entity.id
_entity.type
_entity.pdbx_description
1 polymer ?
#
loop_
_entity_poly.entity_id
_entity_poly.type
_entity_poly.pdbx_seq_one_letter_code
_entity_poly.pdbx_strand_id
1 'polypeptide(L)'
;WIVVTTINYPTSSIHKFLNLTTNWNLIVIADKKTPNDWPSQLSQYASRLFFLSIQQQNSLDFRILRYLPYGSYARKNLGYLLAIQCGAQIIFESDDDNLLETNDIYLLPKILQPEQLPWIAFHRQRSPFINIYGSFGHPNIWPRGFPIDEIRNVTEDGWHSVRQNHQNTTHAYIQQYLADLDPDVDAIYRLAHPLSIGRIKFDRDQPPIAIEPFTYSPYNTQNTVTYYEAFWGLYLPVTTTFRVCDIWRGFWVQRLLWDIGGQLIFG
;
A
#
# COMPACT_ATOMS: atom_id res chain seq x y z
N TRP A 1 -3.29 12.60 4.57
CA TRP A 1 -4.64 12.02 4.63
C TRP A 1 -4.55 10.51 4.71
N ILE A 2 -5.44 9.86 5.46
CA ILE A 2 -5.55 8.40 5.54
C ILE A 2 -6.83 7.99 4.81
N VAL A 3 -6.77 6.96 3.96
CA VAL A 3 -7.92 6.47 3.20
C VAL A 3 -8.12 4.98 3.43
N VAL A 4 -9.28 4.62 3.97
CA VAL A 4 -9.66 3.23 4.29
C VAL A 4 -11.09 2.94 3.83
N THR A 5 -11.38 1.69 3.50
CA THR A 5 -12.75 1.17 3.35
C THR A 5 -13.11 0.36 4.60
N THR A 6 -14.40 0.22 4.91
CA THR A 6 -14.81 -0.67 6.00
C THR A 6 -16.15 -1.36 5.71
N ILE A 7 -16.32 -2.57 6.23
CA ILE A 7 -17.61 -3.26 6.35
C ILE A 7 -17.96 -3.54 7.81
N ASN A 8 -17.15 -3.06 8.75
CA ASN A 8 -17.20 -3.39 10.17
C ASN A 8 -17.58 -2.16 11.00
N TYR A 9 -17.83 -2.36 12.29
CA TYR A 9 -17.75 -1.28 13.28
C TYR A 9 -16.33 -0.71 13.35
N PRO A 10 -16.11 0.50 13.93
CA PRO A 10 -14.77 1.02 14.12
C PRO A 10 -13.85 0.01 14.81
N THR A 11 -12.79 -0.37 14.11
CA THR A 11 -11.81 -1.36 14.57
C THR A 11 -10.74 -0.69 15.42
N SER A 12 -9.90 -1.50 16.07
CA SER A 12 -8.69 -1.03 16.74
C SER A 12 -7.81 -0.18 15.82
N SER A 13 -7.68 -0.54 14.53
CA SER A 13 -6.91 0.22 13.55
C SER A 13 -7.51 1.60 13.28
N ILE A 14 -8.83 1.72 13.15
CA ILE A 14 -9.50 3.03 13.01
C ILE A 14 -9.23 3.91 14.24
N HIS A 15 -9.39 3.36 15.45
CA HIS A 15 -9.05 4.08 16.67
C HIS A 15 -7.57 4.46 16.72
N LYS A 16 -6.67 3.59 16.25
CA LYS A 16 -5.22 3.87 16.18
C LYS A 16 -4.93 5.01 15.22
N PHE A 17 -5.49 5.01 14.00
CA PHE A 17 -5.34 6.11 13.04
C PHE A 17 -5.85 7.44 13.58
N LEU A 18 -6.91 7.41 14.39
CA LEU A 18 -7.39 8.59 15.05
C LEU A 18 -6.41 9.05 16.14
N ASN A 19 -5.74 8.17 16.87
CA ASN A 19 -4.86 8.57 17.97
C ASN A 19 -3.36 8.65 17.61
N LEU A 20 -3.03 8.79 16.31
CA LEU A 20 -1.63 9.03 15.90
C LEU A 20 -1.13 10.39 16.41
N THR A 21 0.19 10.51 16.58
CA THR A 21 0.81 11.76 17.06
C THR A 21 0.62 12.93 16.09
N THR A 22 0.67 12.66 14.79
CA THR A 22 0.32 13.63 13.75
C THR A 22 -1.19 13.64 13.53
N ASN A 23 -1.76 14.84 13.40
CA ASN A 23 -3.18 15.01 13.12
C ASN A 23 -3.51 14.72 11.64
N TRP A 24 -3.65 13.44 11.32
CA TRP A 24 -4.14 13.00 10.03
C TRP A 24 -5.66 13.18 9.91
N ASN A 25 -6.10 13.67 8.75
CA ASN A 25 -7.48 13.53 8.31
C ASN A 25 -7.70 12.10 7.83
N LEU A 26 -8.75 11.45 8.33
CA LEU A 26 -9.11 10.07 8.02
C LEU A 26 -10.41 10.04 7.22
N ILE A 27 -10.36 9.46 6.02
CA ILE A 27 -11.54 9.20 5.18
C ILE A 27 -11.88 7.71 5.28
N VAL A 28 -13.11 7.43 5.70
CA VAL A 28 -13.65 6.06 5.77
C VAL A 28 -14.75 5.91 4.74
N ILE A 29 -14.52 5.07 3.73
CA ILE A 29 -15.52 4.75 2.72
C ILE A 29 -16.32 3.52 3.17
N ALA A 30 -17.60 3.72 3.47
CA ALA A 30 -18.51 2.64 3.84
C ALA A 30 -18.89 1.75 2.64
N ASP A 31 -19.31 0.52 2.93
CA ASP A 31 -19.96 -0.38 1.98
C ASP A 31 -21.28 -0.91 2.57
N LYS A 32 -21.98 -1.79 1.84
CA LYS A 32 -23.34 -2.25 2.17
C LYS A 32 -23.46 -2.93 3.53
N LYS A 33 -22.36 -3.51 4.02
CA LYS A 33 -22.29 -4.22 5.30
C LYS A 33 -21.90 -3.33 6.47
N THR A 34 -21.46 -2.10 6.21
CA THR A 34 -21.08 -1.17 7.28
C THR A 34 -22.29 -0.81 8.15
N PRO A 35 -22.17 -0.85 9.48
CA PRO A 35 -23.25 -0.45 10.38
C PRO A 35 -23.73 0.99 10.15
N ASN A 36 -25.03 1.22 10.18
CA ASN A 36 -25.62 2.55 9.93
C ASN A 36 -25.30 3.56 11.04
N ASP A 37 -25.10 3.09 12.27
CA ASP A 37 -24.75 3.91 13.44
C ASP A 37 -23.24 4.14 13.58
N TRP A 38 -22.43 3.68 12.62
CA TRP A 38 -20.98 3.86 12.61
C TRP A 38 -20.54 5.32 12.86
N PRO A 39 -21.14 6.36 12.23
CA PRO A 39 -20.72 7.75 12.46
C PRO A 39 -20.88 8.20 13.92
N SER A 40 -21.92 7.72 14.61
CA SER A 40 -22.17 8.12 16.01
C SER A 40 -21.12 7.56 16.98
N GLN A 41 -20.50 6.42 16.65
CA GLN A 41 -19.49 5.76 17.49
C GLN A 41 -18.22 6.61 17.67
N LEU A 42 -17.95 7.53 16.74
CA LEU A 42 -16.72 8.34 16.70
C LEU A 42 -16.99 9.83 16.51
N SER A 43 -18.16 10.29 16.94
CA SER A 43 -18.62 11.69 16.79
C SER A 43 -17.65 12.72 17.37
N GLN A 44 -16.91 12.37 18.43
CA GLN A 44 -15.86 13.20 19.03
C GLN A 44 -14.71 13.57 18.06
N TYR A 45 -14.54 12.83 16.96
CA TYR A 45 -13.48 13.06 15.97
C TYR A 45 -13.98 13.75 14.68
N ALA A 46 -15.19 14.31 14.68
CA ALA A 46 -15.84 14.89 13.49
C ALA A 46 -15.03 15.99 12.77
N SER A 47 -14.06 16.63 13.42
CA SER A 47 -13.21 17.66 12.81
C SER A 47 -12.21 17.11 11.79
N ARG A 48 -11.90 15.81 11.84
CA ARG A 48 -10.89 15.17 10.95
C ARG A 48 -11.27 13.77 10.49
N LEU A 49 -12.38 13.22 10.96
CA LEU A 49 -12.96 11.97 10.49
C LEU A 49 -14.07 12.24 9.47
N PHE A 50 -13.84 11.83 8.24
CA PHE A 50 -14.76 11.94 7.12
C PHE A 50 -15.31 10.55 6.80
N PHE A 51 -16.44 10.21 7.42
CA PHE A 51 -17.17 9.00 7.07
C PHE A 51 -18.07 9.27 5.85
N LEU A 52 -17.93 8.44 4.82
CA LEU A 52 -18.75 8.48 3.62
C LEU A 52 -19.67 7.26 3.57
N SER A 53 -20.90 7.41 4.06
CA SER A 53 -21.98 6.44 3.86
C SER A 53 -22.26 6.25 2.37
N ILE A 54 -22.96 5.18 1.99
CA ILE A 54 -23.36 4.98 0.59
C ILE A 54 -24.18 6.17 0.06
N GLN A 55 -25.06 6.73 0.89
CA GLN A 55 -25.86 7.89 0.51
C GLN A 55 -24.97 9.12 0.27
N GLN A 56 -24.00 9.38 1.15
CA GLN A 56 -23.06 10.49 0.99
C GLN A 56 -22.14 10.28 -0.22
N GLN A 57 -21.70 9.05 -0.49
CA GLN A 57 -20.94 8.72 -1.70
C GLN A 57 -21.74 9.07 -2.96
N ASN A 58 -23.02 8.70 -3.01
CA ASN A 58 -23.89 8.94 -4.15
C ASN A 58 -24.26 10.42 -4.35
N SER A 59 -24.07 11.28 -3.34
CA SER A 59 -24.25 12.74 -3.46
C SER A 59 -23.00 13.48 -3.95
N LEU A 60 -21.88 12.79 -4.16
CA LEU A 60 -20.67 13.40 -4.70
C LEU A 60 -20.73 13.48 -6.24
N ASP A 61 -20.13 14.51 -6.83
CA ASP A 61 -20.16 14.74 -8.28
C ASP A 61 -19.04 14.00 -9.05
N PHE A 62 -18.40 12.99 -8.44
CA PHE A 62 -17.32 12.24 -9.07
C PHE A 62 -17.87 11.27 -10.13
N ARG A 63 -17.45 11.46 -11.39
CA ARG A 63 -17.87 10.61 -12.53
C ARG A 63 -17.58 9.12 -12.33
N ILE A 64 -16.53 8.79 -11.57
CA ILE A 64 -16.14 7.40 -11.30
C ILE A 64 -17.21 6.60 -10.55
N LEU A 65 -18.09 7.27 -9.78
CA LEU A 65 -19.16 6.61 -9.02
C LEU A 65 -20.05 5.70 -9.87
N ARG A 66 -20.26 6.06 -11.14
CA ARG A 66 -21.06 5.29 -12.10
C ARG A 66 -20.47 3.91 -12.40
N TYR A 67 -19.18 3.72 -12.12
CA TYR A 67 -18.43 2.51 -12.43
C TYR A 67 -17.98 1.74 -11.18
N LEU A 68 -18.13 2.31 -9.98
CA LEU A 68 -17.61 1.70 -8.76
C LEU A 68 -18.53 0.58 -8.24
N PRO A 69 -18.07 -0.68 -8.21
CA PRO A 69 -18.87 -1.76 -7.66
C PRO A 69 -18.97 -1.66 -6.13
N TYR A 70 -20.08 -2.16 -5.57
CA TYR A 70 -20.20 -2.42 -4.12
C TYR A 70 -19.47 -3.71 -3.75
N GLY A 71 -19.11 -3.86 -2.48
CA GLY A 71 -18.30 -4.97 -1.99
C GLY A 71 -16.89 -4.97 -2.59
N SER A 72 -16.38 -3.79 -2.95
CA SER A 72 -15.12 -3.67 -3.68
C SER A 72 -14.17 -2.66 -3.11
N TYR A 73 -12.91 -3.09 -3.00
CA TYR A 73 -11.79 -2.28 -2.56
C TYR A 73 -11.57 -1.04 -3.41
N ALA A 74 -11.91 -1.13 -4.70
CA ALA A 74 -11.77 -0.04 -5.65
C ALA A 74 -12.57 1.22 -5.24
N ARG A 75 -13.51 1.13 -4.28
CA ARG A 75 -14.18 2.29 -3.69
C ARG A 75 -13.24 3.25 -2.97
N LYS A 76 -12.03 2.84 -2.58
CA LYS A 76 -10.98 3.75 -2.11
C LYS A 76 -10.70 4.90 -3.09
N ASN A 77 -10.92 4.69 -4.40
CA ASN A 77 -10.81 5.76 -5.39
C ASN A 77 -11.61 7.02 -5.01
N LEU A 78 -12.78 6.89 -4.37
CA LEU A 78 -13.54 8.05 -3.89
C LEU A 78 -12.81 8.81 -2.79
N GLY A 79 -12.24 8.08 -1.83
CA GLY A 79 -11.45 8.70 -0.76
C GLY A 79 -10.20 9.37 -1.29
N TYR A 80 -9.53 8.79 -2.30
CA TYR A 80 -8.40 9.42 -2.97
C TYR A 80 -8.81 10.74 -3.63
N LEU A 81 -9.87 10.73 -4.45
CA LEU A 81 -10.36 11.93 -5.12
C LEU A 81 -10.80 13.01 -4.13
N LEU A 82 -11.47 12.63 -3.04
CA LEU A 82 -11.86 13.57 -1.99
C LEU A 82 -10.64 14.17 -1.28
N ALA A 83 -9.67 13.35 -0.89
CA ALA A 83 -8.43 13.83 -0.28
C ALA A 83 -7.69 14.81 -1.21
N ILE A 84 -7.58 14.47 -2.50
CA ILE A 84 -6.97 15.34 -3.52
C ILE A 84 -7.74 16.66 -3.65
N GLN A 85 -9.08 16.62 -3.72
CA GLN A 85 -9.92 17.81 -3.77
C GLN A 85 -9.73 18.71 -2.54
N CYS A 86 -9.47 18.11 -1.38
CA CYS A 86 -9.16 18.82 -0.13
C CYS A 86 -7.67 19.22 0.01
N GLY A 87 -6.87 19.13 -1.06
CA GLY A 87 -5.49 19.63 -1.08
C GLY A 87 -4.45 18.69 -0.45
N ALA A 88 -4.73 17.39 -0.37
CA ALA A 88 -3.76 16.41 0.13
C ALA A 88 -2.39 16.56 -0.56
N GLN A 89 -1.32 16.48 0.23
CA GLN A 89 0.06 16.37 -0.26
C GLN A 89 0.63 14.96 -0.07
N ILE A 90 0.07 14.22 0.88
CA ILE A 90 0.43 12.84 1.21
C ILE A 90 -0.87 12.08 1.48
N ILE A 91 -1.00 10.90 0.87
CA ILE A 91 -2.07 9.95 1.13
C ILE A 91 -1.44 8.65 1.64
N PHE A 92 -1.88 8.22 2.82
CA PHE A 92 -1.63 6.90 3.37
C PHE A 92 -2.87 6.03 3.12
N GLU A 93 -2.69 4.93 2.40
CA GLU A 93 -3.74 3.94 2.16
C GLU A 93 -3.52 2.72 3.04
N SER A 94 -4.58 2.32 3.75
CA SER A 94 -4.55 1.16 4.64
C SER A 94 -5.92 0.50 4.78
N ASP A 95 -5.96 -0.66 5.41
CA ASP A 95 -7.19 -1.42 5.67
C ASP A 95 -7.70 -1.12 7.08
N ASP A 96 -8.98 -1.37 7.34
CA ASP A 96 -9.54 -1.17 8.67
C ASP A 96 -9.09 -2.25 9.66
N ASP A 97 -8.39 -3.31 9.25
CA ASP A 97 -7.82 -4.34 10.13
C ASP A 97 -6.28 -4.32 10.20
N ASN A 98 -5.62 -3.41 9.46
CA ASN A 98 -4.17 -3.23 9.51
C ASN A 98 -3.74 -2.33 10.67
N LEU A 99 -3.44 -2.93 11.82
CA LEU A 99 -3.04 -2.19 13.02
C LEU A 99 -1.59 -1.69 12.89
N LEU A 100 -1.39 -0.37 13.01
CA LEU A 100 -0.05 0.21 13.16
C LEU A 100 0.49 -0.03 14.57
N GLU A 101 1.70 -0.58 14.66
CA GLU A 101 2.38 -0.77 15.95
C GLU A 101 2.97 0.54 16.49
N THR A 102 3.49 1.40 15.62
CA THR A 102 4.12 2.68 15.96
C THR A 102 3.09 3.74 16.37
N ASN A 103 3.54 4.82 17.01
CA ASN A 103 2.66 5.94 17.40
C ASN A 103 2.28 6.88 16.23
N ASP A 104 2.95 6.74 15.09
CA ASP A 104 2.63 7.46 13.86
C ASP A 104 2.94 6.62 12.63
N ILE A 105 2.48 7.08 11.48
CA ILE A 105 2.90 6.58 10.18
C ILE A 105 4.36 7.00 9.97
N TYR A 106 5.24 6.02 9.74
CA TYR A 106 6.61 6.31 9.37
C TYR A 106 6.63 6.87 7.94
N LEU A 107 7.29 8.02 7.76
CA LEU A 107 7.38 8.72 6.47
C LEU A 107 8.83 9.00 6.16
N LEU A 108 9.33 8.44 5.06
CA LEU A 108 10.60 8.86 4.50
C LEU A 108 10.41 10.18 3.74
N PRO A 109 11.37 11.12 3.80
CA PRO A 109 11.34 12.31 2.96
C PRO A 109 11.11 11.97 1.48
N LYS A 110 10.36 12.82 0.77
CA LYS A 110 10.12 12.70 -0.68
C LYS A 110 11.42 12.57 -1.49
N ILE A 111 12.50 13.22 -1.03
CA ILE A 111 13.84 13.17 -1.63
C ILE A 111 14.80 12.67 -0.56
N LEU A 112 15.42 11.52 -0.82
CA LEU A 112 16.35 10.84 0.08
C LEU A 112 17.78 10.98 -0.43
N GLN A 113 18.72 11.11 0.52
CA GLN A 113 20.15 10.98 0.27
C GLN A 113 20.59 9.51 0.45
N PRO A 114 21.74 9.08 -0.13
CA PRO A 114 22.26 7.71 0.03
C PRO A 114 22.30 7.20 1.46
N GLU A 115 22.63 8.05 2.43
CA GLU A 115 22.78 7.65 3.84
C GLU A 115 21.44 7.28 4.48
N GLN A 116 20.33 7.81 3.95
CA GLN A 116 18.97 7.55 4.41
C GLN A 116 18.34 6.32 3.72
N LEU A 117 18.94 5.90 2.61
CA LEU A 117 18.44 4.81 1.77
C LEU A 117 19.65 4.04 1.21
N PRO A 118 20.32 3.21 2.04
CA PRO A 118 21.61 2.63 1.70
C PRO A 118 21.52 1.54 0.63
N TRP A 119 20.33 1.04 0.32
CA TRP A 119 20.13 -0.14 -0.53
C TRP A 119 19.20 0.13 -1.70
N ILE A 120 19.60 -0.39 -2.87
CA ILE A 120 18.76 -0.43 -4.07
C ILE A 120 18.67 -1.87 -4.56
N ALA A 121 17.46 -2.33 -4.84
CA ALA A 121 17.19 -3.63 -5.41
C ALA A 121 17.00 -3.56 -6.91
N PHE A 122 17.45 -4.59 -7.62
CA PHE A 122 17.56 -4.59 -9.07
C PHE A 122 17.24 -5.94 -9.68
N HIS A 123 16.73 -5.94 -10.89
CA HIS A 123 16.46 -7.16 -11.64
C HIS A 123 17.74 -7.77 -12.23
N ARG A 124 17.68 -9.07 -12.55
CA ARG A 124 18.76 -9.79 -13.25
C ARG A 124 18.32 -10.08 -14.69
N GLN A 125 19.24 -10.46 -15.57
CA GLN A 125 18.92 -10.67 -16.99
C GLN A 125 17.79 -11.69 -17.24
N ARG A 126 17.65 -12.68 -16.35
CA ARG A 126 16.67 -13.76 -16.51
C ARG A 126 15.25 -13.41 -16.06
N SER A 127 15.07 -12.39 -15.23
CA SER A 127 13.76 -11.98 -14.74
C SER A 127 13.75 -10.49 -14.42
N PRO A 128 12.75 -9.72 -14.90
CA PRO A 128 12.58 -8.33 -14.50
C PRO A 128 12.00 -8.19 -13.08
N PHE A 129 11.68 -9.29 -12.40
CA PHE A 129 11.05 -9.29 -11.08
C PHE A 129 12.04 -9.58 -9.96
N ILE A 130 11.76 -9.02 -8.79
CA ILE A 130 12.45 -9.36 -7.54
C ILE A 130 11.45 -9.70 -6.44
N ASN A 131 11.78 -10.72 -5.64
CA ASN A 131 11.04 -10.98 -4.42
C ASN A 131 11.60 -10.11 -3.28
N ILE A 132 10.98 -8.96 -3.04
CA ILE A 132 11.46 -8.02 -2.04
C ILE A 132 11.41 -8.57 -0.61
N TYR A 133 10.44 -9.45 -0.29
CA TYR A 133 10.29 -10.07 1.03
C TYR A 133 11.54 -10.85 1.46
N GLY A 134 12.29 -11.41 0.50
CA GLY A 134 13.58 -12.05 0.75
C GLY A 134 14.60 -11.12 1.39
N SER A 135 14.59 -9.83 1.02
CA SER A 135 15.49 -8.82 1.60
C SER A 135 15.13 -8.44 3.03
N PHE A 136 13.91 -8.77 3.47
CA PHE A 136 13.42 -8.54 4.83
C PHE A 136 13.30 -9.85 5.63
N GLY A 137 14.18 -10.82 5.34
CA GLY A 137 14.32 -12.06 6.10
C GLY A 137 13.40 -13.21 5.70
N HIS A 138 12.54 -13.04 4.69
CA HIS A 138 11.63 -14.11 4.24
C HIS A 138 11.79 -14.45 2.75
N PRO A 139 12.86 -15.17 2.37
CA PRO A 139 13.08 -15.56 0.98
C PRO A 139 11.97 -16.48 0.44
N ASN A 140 11.44 -17.36 1.27
CA ASN A 140 10.49 -18.39 0.83
C ASN A 140 9.03 -17.91 0.69
N ILE A 141 8.77 -16.63 0.89
CA ILE A 141 7.44 -16.02 0.79
C ILE A 141 7.54 -14.86 -0.20
N TRP A 142 6.50 -14.60 -0.99
CA TRP A 142 6.50 -13.54 -2.00
C TRP A 142 5.22 -12.69 -1.94
N PRO A 143 5.29 -11.41 -2.33
CA PRO A 143 4.13 -10.54 -2.32
C PRO A 143 3.08 -11.02 -3.33
N ARG A 144 1.80 -10.85 -3.00
CA ARG A 144 0.68 -11.17 -3.89
C ARG A 144 0.84 -10.42 -5.22
N GLY A 145 0.64 -11.15 -6.31
CA GLY A 145 0.83 -10.64 -7.68
C GLY A 145 2.22 -10.93 -8.24
N PHE A 146 3.14 -11.50 -7.46
CA PHE A 146 4.40 -12.00 -8.01
C PHE A 146 4.13 -13.08 -9.07
N PRO A 147 4.69 -12.98 -10.29
CA PRO A 147 4.43 -13.99 -11.31
C PRO A 147 5.00 -15.34 -10.91
N ILE A 148 4.15 -16.37 -10.87
CA ILE A 148 4.54 -17.69 -10.35
C ILE A 148 5.65 -18.35 -11.17
N ASP A 149 5.65 -18.14 -12.49
CA ASP A 149 6.66 -18.67 -13.39
C ASP A 149 8.03 -18.01 -13.18
N GLU A 150 8.07 -16.83 -12.56
CA GLU A 150 9.30 -16.10 -12.23
C GLU A 150 9.90 -16.52 -10.89
N ILE A 151 9.18 -17.25 -10.04
CA ILE A 151 9.68 -17.66 -8.71
C ILE A 151 10.95 -18.49 -8.85
N ARG A 152 10.97 -19.44 -9.80
CA ARG A 152 12.16 -20.26 -10.09
C ARG A 152 13.34 -19.40 -10.53
N ASN A 153 13.06 -18.39 -11.35
CA ASN A 153 14.03 -17.40 -11.83
C ASN A 153 14.47 -16.41 -10.73
N VAL A 154 13.94 -16.44 -9.52
CA VAL A 154 14.47 -15.63 -8.40
C VAL A 154 15.21 -16.52 -7.41
N THR A 155 14.77 -17.76 -7.20
CA THR A 155 15.38 -18.68 -6.22
C THR A 155 16.78 -19.16 -6.58
N GLU A 156 17.16 -19.19 -7.86
CA GLU A 156 18.42 -19.79 -8.31
C GLU A 156 19.64 -18.82 -8.33
N ASP A 157 19.47 -17.52 -8.03
CA ASP A 157 20.54 -16.47 -8.21
C ASP A 157 21.25 -16.09 -6.91
N GLY A 158 20.90 -16.75 -5.81
CA GLY A 158 21.21 -16.23 -4.48
C GLY A 158 20.23 -15.11 -4.12
N TRP A 159 19.70 -15.19 -2.91
CA TRP A 159 18.79 -14.20 -2.38
C TRP A 159 19.53 -12.87 -2.23
N HIS A 160 18.80 -11.76 -2.45
CA HIS A 160 19.26 -10.36 -2.44
C HIS A 160 19.90 -9.87 -3.75
N SER A 161 19.09 -9.67 -4.80
CA SER A 161 19.45 -8.72 -5.87
C SER A 161 19.38 -7.27 -5.35
N VAL A 162 20.23 -6.98 -4.37
CA VAL A 162 20.35 -5.71 -3.65
C VAL A 162 21.82 -5.30 -3.69
N ARG A 163 22.08 -4.01 -3.85
CA ARG A 163 23.43 -3.43 -3.82
C ARG A 163 23.39 -2.08 -3.14
N GLN A 164 24.57 -1.56 -2.78
CA GLN A 164 24.69 -0.25 -2.18
C GLN A 164 24.11 0.82 -3.13
N ASN A 165 23.32 1.72 -2.57
CA ASN A 165 22.79 2.86 -3.31
C ASN A 165 23.90 3.90 -3.52
N HIS A 166 24.19 4.20 -4.78
CA HIS A 166 25.16 5.22 -5.19
C HIS A 166 24.49 6.41 -5.91
N GLN A 167 23.17 6.51 -5.89
CA GLN A 167 22.44 7.63 -6.49
C GLN A 167 22.57 8.87 -5.60
N ASN A 168 22.91 10.02 -6.17
CA ASN A 168 23.02 11.27 -5.40
C ASN A 168 21.72 11.61 -4.65
N THR A 169 20.57 11.36 -5.28
CA THR A 169 19.26 11.53 -4.66
C THR A 169 18.29 10.47 -5.17
N THR A 170 17.39 10.01 -4.29
CA THR A 170 16.30 9.09 -4.63
C THR A 170 14.95 9.75 -4.35
N HIS A 171 14.05 9.72 -5.33
CA HIS A 171 12.71 10.30 -5.21
C HIS A 171 11.69 9.25 -4.73
N ALA A 172 11.44 9.21 -3.42
CA ALA A 172 10.61 8.21 -2.74
C ALA A 172 9.12 8.56 -2.80
N TYR A 173 8.56 8.70 -4.00
CA TYR A 173 7.18 9.15 -4.19
C TYR A 173 6.12 8.11 -3.76
N ILE A 174 6.49 6.83 -3.73
CA ILE A 174 5.66 5.74 -3.22
C ILE A 174 6.49 4.92 -2.23
N GLN A 175 5.95 4.68 -1.05
CA GLN A 175 6.60 3.93 0.03
C GLN A 175 5.62 2.86 0.51
N GLN A 176 5.99 1.60 0.36
CA GLN A 176 5.23 0.46 0.84
C GLN A 176 5.92 -0.08 2.08
N TYR A 177 5.21 -0.14 3.19
CA TYR A 177 5.70 -0.79 4.39
C TYR A 177 5.16 -2.21 4.50
N LEU A 178 5.97 -3.11 5.04
CA LEU A 178 5.62 -4.51 5.19
C LEU A 178 4.61 -4.72 6.35
N ALA A 179 3.85 -5.80 6.27
CA ALA A 179 2.83 -6.16 7.26
C ALA A 179 3.24 -7.45 7.97
N ASP A 180 3.53 -7.36 9.26
CA ASP A 180 3.79 -8.54 10.09
C ASP A 180 2.52 -9.38 10.28
N LEU A 181 2.73 -10.61 10.73
CA LEU A 181 1.78 -11.66 11.04
C LEU A 181 1.07 -12.24 9.79
N ASP A 182 0.29 -11.43 9.08
CA ASP A 182 -0.48 -11.85 7.90
C ASP A 182 -0.19 -10.93 6.69
N PRO A 183 1.02 -11.01 6.11
CA PRO A 183 1.34 -10.26 4.91
C PRO A 183 0.49 -10.66 3.72
N ASP A 184 0.44 -9.76 2.74
CA ASP A 184 -0.26 -9.98 1.50
C ASP A 184 0.49 -10.92 0.56
N VAL A 185 0.26 -12.21 0.76
CA VAL A 185 0.78 -13.32 -0.05
C VAL A 185 -0.35 -13.96 -0.87
N ASP A 186 0.01 -14.63 -1.97
CA ASP A 186 -0.99 -15.24 -2.84
C ASP A 186 -1.70 -16.46 -2.23
N ALA A 187 -2.76 -16.91 -2.90
CA ALA A 187 -3.58 -18.03 -2.45
C ALA A 187 -2.82 -19.37 -2.44
N ILE A 188 -1.83 -19.56 -3.33
CA ILE A 188 -1.05 -20.79 -3.42
C ILE A 188 -0.18 -20.93 -2.17
N TYR A 189 0.51 -19.86 -1.77
CA TYR A 189 1.28 -19.84 -0.54
C TYR A 189 0.39 -20.09 0.68
N ARG A 190 -0.78 -19.43 0.77
CA ARG A 190 -1.73 -19.61 1.88
C ARG A 190 -2.21 -21.06 2.00
N LEU A 191 -2.52 -21.70 0.87
CA LEU A 191 -2.96 -23.10 0.83
C LEU A 191 -1.83 -24.07 1.18
N ALA A 192 -0.60 -23.80 0.74
CA ALA A 192 0.55 -24.66 1.01
C ALA A 192 1.10 -24.52 2.44
N HIS A 193 0.96 -23.33 3.06
CA HIS A 193 1.54 -23.01 4.36
C HIS A 193 0.53 -22.44 5.37
N PRO A 194 -0.60 -23.12 5.64
CA PRO A 194 -1.66 -22.57 6.48
C PRO A 194 -1.20 -22.31 7.93
N LEU A 195 -0.19 -23.04 8.43
CA LEU A 195 0.35 -22.87 9.78
C LEU A 195 1.29 -21.66 9.92
N SER A 196 1.75 -21.07 8.81
CA SER A 196 2.64 -19.91 8.81
C SER A 196 1.88 -18.59 8.83
N ILE A 197 0.60 -18.59 8.44
CA ILE A 197 -0.26 -17.40 8.45
C ILE A 197 -0.46 -16.92 9.89
N GLY A 198 -0.36 -15.60 10.11
CA GLY A 198 -0.42 -14.98 11.43
C GLY A 198 0.87 -15.07 12.24
N ARG A 199 1.98 -15.53 11.66
CA ARG A 199 3.25 -15.77 12.37
C ARG A 199 4.49 -15.18 11.69
N ILE A 200 4.34 -14.62 10.50
CA ILE A 200 5.45 -14.03 9.75
C ILE A 200 5.88 -12.74 10.44
N LYS A 201 7.19 -12.50 10.58
CA LYS A 201 7.73 -11.26 11.13
C LYS A 201 8.94 -10.83 10.33
N PHE A 202 8.84 -9.71 9.63
CA PHE A 202 9.93 -9.22 8.80
C PHE A 202 11.08 -8.69 9.66
N ASP A 203 12.29 -8.72 9.10
CA ASP A 203 13.46 -8.14 9.74
C ASP A 203 13.28 -6.63 9.88
N ARG A 204 13.24 -6.15 11.13
CA ARG A 204 13.04 -4.73 11.47
C ARG A 204 14.33 -3.93 11.43
N ASP A 205 15.48 -4.61 11.46
CA ASP A 205 16.79 -3.96 11.39
C ASP A 205 17.22 -3.71 9.94
N GLN A 206 16.52 -4.31 8.97
CA GLN A 206 16.73 -4.08 7.55
C GLN A 206 16.35 -2.64 7.16
N PRO A 207 17.30 -1.81 6.68
CA PRO A 207 16.98 -0.46 6.21
C PRO A 207 16.07 -0.48 4.97
N PRO A 208 15.35 0.62 4.70
CA PRO A 208 14.52 0.72 3.50
C PRO A 208 15.31 0.48 2.21
N ILE A 209 14.63 -0.08 1.21
CA ILE A 209 15.21 -0.48 -0.07
C ILE A 209 14.43 0.17 -1.21
N ALA A 210 15.12 0.90 -2.09
CA ALA A 210 14.53 1.38 -3.33
C ALA A 210 14.48 0.30 -4.40
N ILE A 211 13.47 0.33 -5.26
CA ILE A 211 13.42 -0.46 -6.49
C ILE A 211 14.06 0.33 -7.63
N GLU A 212 15.05 -0.26 -8.30
CA GLU A 212 15.68 0.32 -9.49
C GLU A 212 14.68 0.37 -10.67
N PRO A 213 14.73 1.40 -11.54
CA PRO A 213 14.03 1.36 -12.82
C PRO A 213 14.21 0.05 -13.58
N PHE A 214 13.18 -0.35 -14.34
CA PHE A 214 13.12 -1.63 -15.06
C PHE A 214 13.04 -2.88 -14.16
N THR A 215 12.94 -2.71 -12.84
CA THR A 215 12.76 -3.79 -11.87
C THR A 215 11.35 -3.74 -11.30
N TYR A 216 10.66 -4.88 -11.25
CA TYR A 216 9.33 -4.98 -10.68
C TYR A 216 9.33 -5.73 -9.34
N SER A 217 8.61 -5.17 -8.37
CA SER A 217 8.18 -5.88 -7.17
C SER A 217 6.72 -5.54 -6.89
N PRO A 218 5.81 -6.51 -6.76
CA PRO A 218 4.42 -6.23 -6.42
C PRO A 218 4.32 -5.43 -5.12
N TYR A 219 3.46 -4.41 -5.11
CA TYR A 219 3.09 -3.65 -3.91
C TYR A 219 1.57 -3.48 -3.86
N ASN A 220 1.02 -3.28 -2.67
CA ASN A 220 -0.40 -3.28 -2.44
C ASN A 220 -0.86 -1.95 -1.85
N THR A 221 -2.00 -1.98 -1.16
CA THR A 221 -2.76 -0.81 -0.72
C THR A 221 -3.03 -0.81 0.79
N GLN A 222 -2.35 -1.69 1.52
CA GLN A 222 -2.64 -1.96 2.92
C GLN A 222 -1.75 -1.16 3.87
N ASN A 223 -0.59 -0.70 3.42
CA ASN A 223 0.37 0.05 4.24
C ASN A 223 1.27 0.90 3.32
N THR A 224 0.63 1.78 2.54
CA THR A 224 1.29 2.45 1.43
C THR A 224 1.13 3.95 1.54
N VAL A 225 2.24 4.66 1.45
CA VAL A 225 2.29 6.13 1.43
C VAL A 225 2.55 6.56 0.00
N THR A 226 1.77 7.52 -0.48
CA THR A 226 1.95 8.14 -1.79
C THR A 226 2.07 9.66 -1.60
N TYR A 227 3.10 10.25 -2.20
CA TYR A 227 3.28 11.70 -2.29
C TYR A 227 2.55 12.26 -3.51
N TYR A 228 2.24 13.56 -3.47
CA TYR A 228 1.50 14.29 -4.50
C TYR A 228 1.95 13.99 -5.94
N GLU A 229 3.25 13.88 -6.19
CA GLU A 229 3.84 13.62 -7.51
C GLU A 229 3.41 12.29 -8.13
N ALA A 230 3.00 11.34 -7.30
CA ALA A 230 2.56 10.01 -7.70
C ALA A 230 1.06 9.76 -7.48
N PHE A 231 0.25 10.79 -7.17
CA PHE A 231 -1.20 10.63 -6.96
C PHE A 231 -1.95 10.06 -8.17
N TRP A 232 -1.44 10.25 -9.39
CA TRP A 232 -1.98 9.60 -10.58
C TRP A 232 -1.96 8.06 -10.43
N GLY A 233 -1.02 7.51 -9.66
CA GLY A 233 -0.88 6.08 -9.39
C GLY A 233 -1.78 5.53 -8.28
N LEU A 234 -2.60 6.37 -7.63
CA LEU A 234 -3.57 5.91 -6.63
C LEU A 234 -4.75 5.16 -7.27
N TYR A 235 -5.00 5.36 -8.56
CA TYR A 235 -6.18 4.79 -9.23
C TYR A 235 -6.19 3.26 -9.18
N LEU A 236 -7.23 2.69 -8.55
CA LEU A 236 -7.50 1.26 -8.54
C LEU A 236 -8.46 0.91 -9.70
N PRO A 237 -8.05 0.04 -10.64
CA PRO A 237 -8.93 -0.43 -11.72
C PRO A 237 -10.25 -1.01 -11.19
N VAL A 238 -11.37 -0.59 -11.80
CA VAL A 238 -12.72 -0.94 -11.34
C VAL A 238 -13.35 -2.12 -12.08
N THR A 239 -12.77 -2.52 -13.21
CA THR A 239 -13.27 -3.59 -14.09
C THR A 239 -12.61 -4.96 -13.83
N THR A 240 -11.58 -5.00 -13.00
CA THR A 240 -10.89 -6.23 -12.59
C THR A 240 -11.54 -6.85 -11.35
N THR A 241 -11.24 -8.11 -11.08
CA THR A 241 -11.66 -8.74 -9.81
C THR A 241 -11.00 -8.04 -8.61
N PHE A 242 -11.62 -8.15 -7.43
CA PHE A 242 -11.24 -7.44 -6.21
C PHE A 242 -9.73 -7.51 -5.91
N ARG A 243 -9.15 -8.71 -5.91
CA ARG A 243 -7.73 -8.95 -5.57
C ARG A 243 -6.76 -8.68 -6.73
N VAL A 244 -7.26 -8.31 -7.90
CA VAL A 244 -6.43 -8.14 -9.10
C VAL A 244 -6.24 -6.66 -9.43
N CYS A 245 -7.09 -5.78 -8.88
CA CYS A 245 -7.01 -4.34 -9.13
C CYS A 245 -5.69 -3.73 -8.61
N ASP A 246 -5.29 -4.04 -7.38
CA ASP A 246 -4.08 -3.51 -6.74
C ASP A 246 -2.80 -4.08 -7.37
N ILE A 247 -2.83 -5.35 -7.82
CA ILE A 247 -1.75 -5.99 -8.57
C ILE A 247 -1.50 -5.25 -9.89
N TRP A 248 -2.53 -5.10 -10.75
CA TRP A 248 -2.37 -4.39 -12.02
C TRP A 248 -1.93 -2.97 -11.83
N ARG A 249 -2.56 -2.27 -10.86
CA ARG A 249 -2.10 -0.95 -10.43
C ARG A 249 -0.62 -0.95 -10.10
N GLY A 250 -0.17 -1.90 -9.30
CA GLY A 250 1.22 -1.99 -8.89
C GLY A 250 2.20 -2.01 -10.07
N PHE A 251 1.89 -2.74 -11.15
CA PHE A 251 2.79 -2.85 -12.30
C PHE A 251 2.80 -1.62 -13.21
N TRP A 252 1.62 -1.10 -13.60
CA TRP A 252 1.60 0.05 -14.50
C TRP A 252 2.11 1.31 -13.79
N VAL A 253 1.84 1.45 -12.49
CA VAL A 253 2.35 2.57 -11.70
C VAL A 253 3.87 2.51 -11.59
N GLN A 254 4.46 1.36 -11.24
CA GLN A 254 5.92 1.23 -11.21
C GLN A 254 6.55 1.64 -12.54
N ARG A 255 6.00 1.17 -13.67
CA ARG A 255 6.54 1.53 -14.99
C ARG A 255 6.54 3.05 -15.20
N LEU A 256 5.42 3.73 -14.98
CA LEU A 256 5.30 5.16 -15.21
C LEU A 256 6.04 6.01 -14.16
N LEU A 257 6.24 5.45 -12.96
CA LEU A 257 6.97 6.12 -11.88
C LEU A 257 8.42 6.42 -12.31
N TRP A 258 9.03 5.51 -13.08
CA TRP A 258 10.37 5.70 -13.63
C TRP A 258 10.45 6.89 -14.59
N ASP A 259 9.39 7.14 -15.37
CA ASP A 259 9.37 8.23 -16.37
C ASP A 259 9.36 9.63 -15.71
N ILE A 260 8.93 9.71 -14.44
CA ILE A 260 8.99 10.94 -13.63
C ILE A 260 10.17 10.95 -12.66
N GLY A 261 11.11 9.99 -12.79
CA GLY A 261 12.28 9.84 -11.92
C GLY A 261 11.96 9.39 -10.50
N GLY A 262 10.72 8.94 -10.23
CA GLY A 262 10.31 8.40 -8.94
C GLY A 262 10.72 6.94 -8.75
N GLN A 263 10.79 6.51 -7.50
CA GLN A 263 11.05 5.12 -7.12
C GLN A 263 10.07 4.64 -6.06
N LEU A 264 9.76 3.35 -6.15
CA LEU A 264 9.04 2.61 -5.11
C LEU A 264 10.05 2.22 -4.04
N ILE A 265 9.74 2.51 -2.78
CA ILE A 265 10.55 2.14 -1.63
C ILE A 265 9.80 1.08 -0.82
N PHE A 266 10.51 0.06 -0.35
CA PHE A 266 10.03 -0.89 0.65
C PHE A 266 10.72 -0.65 1.98
N GLY A 267 9.99 -0.83 3.08
CA GLY A 267 10.52 -0.76 4.44
C GLY A 267 9.61 -1.41 5.47
#